data_AF-R6XG12-F1
#
_entry.id   AF-R6XG12-F1
#
_cell.length_a   1.000
_cell.length_b   1.000
_cell.length_c   1.000
_cell.angle_alpha   90.00
_cell.angle_beta   90.00
_cell.angle_gamma   90.00
#
_symmetry.space_group_name_H-M   'P 1'
#
loop_
_entity.id
_entity.type
_entity.pdbx_description
1 polymer ?
#
loop_
_entity_poly.entity_id
_entity_poly.type
_entity_poly.pdbx_seq_one_letter_code
_entity_poly.pdbx_strand_id
1 'polypeptide(L)'
;MALEGDRWYDFVRRYYYDPDATIAELNAQKRNEYYGLNDLYETWYNKGAKNGPWNVTSDVRYNDDPGKHQNVQQSSFTIPFPTEDATQNPHLLEAPQHIDISQFAY
;
A
#
# COMPACT_ATOMS: atom_id res chain seq x y z
N MET A 1 4.38 12.46 -1.17
CA MET A 1 3.63 13.15 -2.25
C MET A 1 2.89 12.11 -3.10
N ALA A 2 2.12 12.50 -4.12
CA ALA A 2 1.40 11.54 -4.96
C ALA A 2 2.27 11.07 -6.12
N LEU A 3 2.27 9.77 -6.42
CA LEU A 3 3.02 9.15 -7.53
C LEU A 3 4.56 9.20 -7.42
N GLU A 4 5.09 9.42 -6.22
CA GLU A 4 6.55 9.51 -6.00
C GLU A 4 7.13 8.31 -5.24
N GLY A 5 6.30 7.32 -4.91
CA GLY A 5 6.72 6.11 -4.19
C GLY A 5 7.00 6.32 -2.69
N ASP A 6 6.89 7.54 -2.17
CA ASP A 6 7.21 7.89 -0.78
C ASP A 6 6.03 7.69 0.19
N ARG A 7 4.79 7.81 -0.29
CA ARG A 7 3.58 7.84 0.54
C ARG A 7 3.42 6.61 1.43
N TRP A 8 3.87 5.43 0.98
CA TRP A 8 3.85 4.22 1.80
C TRP A 8 4.79 4.33 3.01
N TYR A 9 5.99 4.88 2.82
CA TYR A 9 6.95 5.09 3.92
C TYR A 9 6.44 6.09 4.95
N ASP A 10 5.62 7.07 4.54
CA ASP A 10 4.94 7.95 5.49
C ASP A 10 3.93 7.21 6.37
N PHE A 11 3.18 6.26 5.79
CA PHE A 11 2.27 5.40 6.56
C PHE A 11 3.02 4.48 7.51
N VAL A 12 4.12 3.88 7.06
CA VAL A 12 4.98 3.05 7.93
C VAL A 12 5.55 3.89 9.08
N ARG A 13 6.04 5.10 8.80
CA ARG A 13 6.53 6.02 9.84
C ARG A 13 5.44 6.39 10.83
N ARG A 14 4.23 6.72 10.35
CA ARG A 14 3.10 7.04 11.22
C ARG A 14 2.66 5.83 12.04
N TYR A 15 2.69 4.62 11.49
CA TYR A 15 2.36 3.40 12.21
C TYR A 15 3.25 3.20 13.45
N TYR A 16 4.55 3.50 13.38
CA TYR A 16 5.43 3.47 14.56
C TYR A 16 5.08 4.50 15.64
N TYR A 17 4.31 5.54 15.30
CA TYR A 17 3.89 6.59 16.23
C TYR A 17 2.44 6.39 16.74
N ASP A 18 1.50 6.08 15.84
CA ASP A 18 0.07 5.88 16.12
C ASP A 18 -0.48 4.73 15.25
N PRO A 19 -0.35 3.47 15.72
CA PRO A 19 -0.75 2.29 14.96
C PRO A 19 -2.24 2.26 14.62
N ASP A 20 -3.10 2.52 15.62
CA ASP A 20 -4.54 2.33 15.51
C ASP A 20 -5.16 3.33 14.53
N ALA A 21 -4.78 4.61 14.61
CA ALA A 21 -5.29 5.60 13.67
C ALA A 21 -4.79 5.35 12.24
N THR A 22 -3.54 4.87 12.09
CA THR A 22 -2.98 4.55 10.76
C THR A 22 -3.71 3.37 10.13
N ILE A 23 -3.97 2.30 10.89
CA ILE A 23 -4.74 1.14 10.43
C ILE A 23 -6.18 1.54 10.07
N ALA A 24 -6.83 2.33 10.93
CA ALA A 24 -8.19 2.80 10.68
C ALA A 24 -8.30 3.62 9.39
N GLU A 25 -7.36 4.53 9.15
CA GLU A 25 -7.32 5.31 7.90
C GLU A 25 -7.12 4.41 6.67
N LEU A 26 -6.16 3.48 6.71
CA LEU A 26 -5.88 2.61 5.58
C LEU A 26 -7.03 1.64 5.27
N ASN A 27 -7.76 1.18 6.29
CA ASN A 27 -8.96 0.34 6.12
C ASN A 27 -10.18 1.13 5.64
N ALA A 28 -10.22 2.44 5.86
CA ALA A 28 -11.25 3.32 5.29
C ALA A 28 -11.01 3.62 3.80
N GLN A 29 -9.82 3.34 3.27
CA GLN A 29 -9.52 3.50 1.84
C GLN A 29 -10.10 2.34 1.02
N LYS A 30 -10.65 2.64 -0.16
CA LYS A 30 -11.08 1.63 -1.14
C LYS A 30 -9.87 1.06 -1.89
N ARG A 31 -9.14 0.13 -1.25
CA ARG A 31 -7.90 -0.48 -1.75
C ARG A 31 -8.18 -1.72 -2.59
N ASN A 32 -8.82 -1.53 -3.74
CA ASN A 32 -9.07 -2.61 -4.70
C ASN A 32 -9.33 -2.07 -6.12
N GLU A 33 -9.68 -2.93 -7.06
CA GLU A 33 -9.98 -2.54 -8.44
C GLU A 33 -11.14 -1.52 -8.51
N TYR A 34 -11.01 -0.59 -9.46
CA TYR A 34 -12.07 0.33 -9.87
C TYR A 34 -12.39 0.02 -11.35
N TYR A 35 -13.61 -0.43 -11.63
CA TYR A 35 -14.09 -0.76 -12.96
C TYR A 35 -14.64 0.45 -13.74
N GLY A 36 -14.57 0.38 -15.08
CA GLY A 36 -15.23 1.34 -15.98
C GLY A 36 -14.57 2.71 -16.10
N LEU A 37 -13.48 2.98 -15.37
CA LEU A 37 -12.77 4.27 -15.46
C LEU A 37 -12.17 4.52 -16.84
N ASN A 38 -11.64 3.49 -17.49
CA ASN A 38 -11.01 3.65 -18.81
C ASN A 38 -12.01 4.20 -19.83
N ASP A 39 -13.16 3.53 -19.97
CA ASP A 39 -14.21 3.92 -20.92
C ASP A 39 -14.79 5.31 -20.60
N LEU A 40 -14.98 5.62 -19.31
CA LEU A 40 -15.43 6.95 -18.87
C LEU A 40 -14.44 8.05 -19.29
N TYR A 41 -13.14 7.86 -19.01
CA TYR A 41 -12.12 8.85 -19.31
C TYR A 41 -11.82 8.95 -20.81
N GLU A 42 -11.78 7.85 -21.56
CA GLU A 42 -11.58 7.87 -23.01
C GLU A 42 -12.74 8.58 -23.73
N THR A 43 -13.98 8.29 -23.32
CA THR A 43 -15.18 8.94 -23.87
C THR A 43 -15.16 10.44 -23.60
N TRP A 44 -14.83 10.83 -22.36
CA TRP A 44 -14.74 12.24 -21.98
C TRP A 44 -13.59 12.97 -22.68
N TYR A 45 -12.44 12.33 -22.83
CA TYR A 45 -11.24 12.88 -23.47
C TYR A 45 -11.32 12.93 -25.00
N ASN A 46 -12.38 12.37 -25.60
CA ASN A 46 -12.81 12.54 -27.00
C ASN A 46 -11.70 12.96 -27.97
N LYS A 47 -10.76 12.03 -28.24
CA LYS A 47 -9.66 12.21 -29.20
C LYS A 47 -8.80 13.46 -28.98
N GLY A 48 -8.52 13.83 -27.73
CA GLY A 48 -7.66 14.97 -27.39
C GLY A 48 -8.40 16.21 -26.88
N ALA A 49 -9.74 16.18 -26.87
CA ALA A 49 -10.57 17.28 -26.39
C ALA A 49 -11.36 16.85 -25.15
N LYS A 50 -11.26 17.63 -24.07
CA LYS A 50 -11.97 17.42 -22.79
C LYS A 50 -13.45 17.87 -22.87
N ASN A 51 -14.17 17.41 -23.88
CA ASN A 51 -15.52 17.87 -24.21
C ASN A 51 -16.53 16.73 -24.47
N GLY A 52 -16.12 15.47 -24.28
CA GLY A 52 -17.02 14.34 -24.35
C GLY A 52 -17.98 14.29 -23.16
N PRO A 53 -19.06 13.49 -23.26
CA PRO A 53 -20.04 13.36 -22.18
C PRO A 53 -19.41 12.70 -20.95
N TRP A 54 -19.76 13.21 -19.76
CA TRP A 54 -19.39 12.62 -18.48
C TRP A 54 -20.58 11.87 -17.90
N ASN A 55 -20.71 10.60 -18.27
CA ASN A 55 -21.84 9.76 -17.88
C ASN A 55 -21.37 8.62 -16.97
N VAL A 56 -21.57 8.79 -15.66
CA VAL A 56 -21.27 7.74 -14.67
C VAL A 56 -22.44 6.77 -14.63
N THR A 57 -22.22 5.53 -15.06
CA THR A 57 -23.20 4.43 -15.00
C THR A 57 -22.83 3.46 -13.87
N SER A 58 -23.65 2.43 -13.64
CA SER A 58 -23.34 1.32 -12.73
C SER A 58 -22.08 0.52 -13.12
N ASP A 59 -21.57 0.71 -14.33
CA ASP A 59 -20.32 0.08 -14.79
C ASP A 59 -19.10 0.76 -14.18
N VAL A 60 -19.22 2.04 -13.80
CA VAL A 60 -18.20 2.81 -13.10
C VAL A 60 -18.38 2.62 -11.60
N ARG A 61 -17.66 1.65 -11.03
CA ARG A 61 -17.81 1.28 -9.62
C ARG A 61 -16.53 0.71 -9.03
N TYR A 62 -16.44 0.77 -7.70
CA TYR A 62 -15.49 -0.02 -6.95
C TYR A 62 -15.84 -1.51 -7.03
N ASN A 63 -14.82 -2.36 -6.98
CA ASN A 63 -15.04 -3.74 -6.59
C ASN A 63 -15.42 -3.77 -5.11
N ASP A 64 -16.64 -4.22 -4.79
CA ASP A 64 -17.12 -4.34 -3.39
C ASP A 64 -17.11 -5.81 -2.89
N ASP A 65 -16.47 -6.73 -3.62
CA ASP A 65 -16.28 -8.11 -3.15
C ASP A 65 -15.42 -8.15 -1.87
N PRO A 66 -15.99 -8.52 -0.71
CA PRO A 66 -15.27 -8.52 0.55
C PRO A 66 -14.11 -9.53 0.58
N GLY A 67 -14.12 -10.57 -0.25
CA GLY A 67 -13.01 -11.54 -0.35
C GLY A 67 -11.78 -11.00 -1.09
N LYS A 68 -11.94 -9.92 -1.84
CA LYS A 68 -10.87 -9.23 -2.57
C LYS A 68 -10.28 -8.04 -1.80
N HIS A 69 -11.03 -7.52 -0.83
CA HIS A 69 -10.55 -6.50 0.10
C HIS A 69 -9.76 -7.14 1.23
N GLN A 70 -8.44 -7.08 1.15
CA GLN A 70 -7.60 -7.42 2.31
C GLN A 70 -7.50 -6.20 3.22
N ASN A 71 -8.16 -6.29 4.39
CA ASN A 71 -7.99 -5.30 5.44
C ASN A 71 -6.53 -5.29 5.91
N VAL A 72 -5.99 -4.09 6.06
CA VAL A 72 -4.68 -3.83 6.65
C VAL A 72 -4.71 -4.21 8.12
N GLN A 73 -3.68 -4.94 8.54
CA GLN A 73 -3.44 -5.37 9.91
C GLN A 73 -2.04 -4.95 10.34
N GLN A 74 -1.67 -5.15 11.60
CA GLN A 74 -0.32 -4.85 12.09
C GLN A 74 0.78 -5.55 11.27
N SER A 75 0.56 -6.81 10.86
CA SER A 75 1.50 -7.57 10.03
C SER A 75 1.70 -6.97 8.63
N SER A 76 0.82 -6.09 8.16
CA SER A 76 0.94 -5.42 6.85
C SER A 76 2.05 -4.37 6.80
N PHE A 77 2.57 -3.94 7.95
CA PHE A 77 3.63 -2.92 8.04
C PHE A 77 5.04 -3.51 8.04
N THR A 78 5.15 -4.84 8.00
CA THR A 78 6.41 -5.58 7.86
C THR A 78 6.34 -6.45 6.62
N ILE A 79 7.31 -6.32 5.73
CA ILE A 79 7.44 -7.20 4.55
C ILE A 79 8.47 -8.26 4.91
N PRO A 80 8.21 -9.56 4.64
CA PRO A 80 9.19 -10.61 4.89
C PRO A 80 10.45 -10.38 4.04
N PHE A 81 11.60 -10.85 4.54
CA PHE A 81 12.82 -10.88 3.74
C PHE A 81 12.59 -11.69 2.45
N PRO A 82 13.21 -11.30 1.33
CA PRO A 82 13.15 -12.09 0.10
C PRO A 82 13.63 -13.52 0.35
N THR A 83 12.96 -14.50 -0.27
CA THR A 83 13.25 -15.92 -0.05
C THR A 83 14.69 -16.29 -0.37
N GLU A 84 15.26 -15.69 -1.42
CA GLU A 84 16.66 -15.91 -1.80
C GLU A 84 17.60 -15.42 -0.68
N ASP A 85 17.42 -14.19 -0.20
CA ASP A 85 18.25 -13.62 0.86
C ASP A 85 18.15 -14.42 2.16
N ALA A 86 16.94 -14.85 2.53
CA ALA A 86 16.71 -15.69 3.70
C ALA A 86 17.34 -17.09 3.56
N THR A 87 17.47 -17.60 2.32
CA THR A 87 18.15 -18.89 2.04
C THR A 87 19.66 -18.73 2.09
N GLN A 88 20.20 -17.65 1.53
CA GLN A 88 21.64 -17.36 1.53
C GLN A 88 22.15 -16.94 2.92
N ASN A 89 21.30 -16.27 3.71
CA ASN A 89 21.61 -15.86 5.08
C ASN A 89 20.45 -16.21 6.04
N PRO A 90 20.44 -17.44 6.60
CA PRO A 90 19.40 -17.88 7.54
C PRO A 90 19.29 -17.02 8.81
N HIS A 91 20.36 -16.32 9.20
CA HIS A 91 20.35 -15.45 10.38
C HIS A 91 19.35 -14.28 10.26
N LEU A 92 18.90 -13.93 9.04
CA LEU A 92 17.84 -12.93 8.84
C LEU A 92 16.49 -13.34 9.46
N LEU A 93 16.29 -14.64 9.72
CA LEU A 93 15.06 -15.17 10.30
C LEU A 93 15.18 -15.44 11.81
N GLU A 94 16.38 -15.33 12.36
CA GLU A 94 16.65 -15.61 13.77
C GLU A 94 16.28 -14.41 14.66
N ALA A 95 16.21 -14.65 15.97
CA ALA A 95 16.01 -13.58 16.93
C ALA A 95 17.21 -12.60 16.91
N PRO A 96 16.97 -11.29 17.08
CA PRO A 96 18.04 -10.31 17.16
C PRO A 96 19.06 -10.67 18.26
N GLN A 97 20.34 -10.57 17.94
CA GLN A 97 21.40 -10.76 18.92
C GLN A 97 21.68 -9.45 19.65
N HIS A 98 21.70 -9.50 20.97
CA HIS A 98 22.08 -8.35 21.79
C HIS A 98 23.60 -8.15 21.74
N ILE A 99 24.03 -6.93 21.41
CA ILE A 99 25.44 -6.52 21.40
C ILE A 99 25.56 -5.27 22.27
N ASP A 100 26.40 -5.35 23.30
CA ASP A 100 26.75 -4.19 24.11
C ASP A 100 27.71 -3.28 23.33
N ILE A 101 27.24 -2.12 22.91
CA ILE A 101 28.05 -1.18 22.12
C ILE A 101 29.16 -0.51 22.94
N SER A 102 29.10 -0.55 24.28
CA SER A 102 30.14 0.03 25.14
C SER A 102 31.45 -0.74 25.10
N GLN A 103 31.44 -1.97 24.56
CA GLN A 103 32.64 -2.80 24.40
C GLN A 103 33.60 -2.28 23.30
N PHE A 104 33.13 -1.41 22.41
CA PHE A 104 33.94 -0.84 21.34
C PHE A 104 34.58 0.47 21.79
N ALA A 105 35.90 0.54 21.81
CA ALA A 105 36.66 1.78 22.00
C ALA A 105 37.03 2.38 20.63
N TYR A 106 36.83 3.68 20.46
CA TYR A 106 37.14 4.45 19.24
C TYR A 106 38.48 5.17 19.37
#